data_AF-A0A1H4GFD9-F1
#
_entry.id   AF-A0A1H4GFD9-F1
#
_cell.length_a   1.000
_cell.length_b   1.000
_cell.length_c   1.000
_cell.angle_alpha   90.00
_cell.angle_beta   90.00
_cell.angle_gamma   90.00
#
_symmetry.space_group_name_H-M   'P 1'
#
loop_
_entity.id
_entity.type
_entity.pdbx_description
1 polymer ?
#
loop_
_entity_poly.entity_id
_entity_poly.type
_entity_poly.pdbx_seq_one_letter_code
_entity_poly.pdbx_strand_id
1 'polypeptide(L)'
;MGFDVTFHSISEAELEKYIFDVLNDPSCAEHRAKEISQGNNDKFEDIFRIYDNALLYWYRERKDSESQEIGVENFSSTFSLGIAALSGYLHPFWYSRDGALSLLANERPELKSFFNGYTKMEKSPLSSFNEGEDFTFNSNYSASGVINDVPSLKEWLENNKDFVSNRFEADGLDSLCRSVDYCIENDLLFLEASDVVVPFKDQSFSDLDNFKAHFLKNI
;
A
#
# COMPACT_ATOMS: atom_id res chain seq x y z
N MET A 1 17.80 0.61 -11.36
CA MET A 1 16.63 -0.09 -11.94
C MET A 1 15.42 0.66 -11.48
N GLY A 2 14.41 0.75 -12.33
CA GLY A 2 13.19 1.46 -12.01
C GLY A 2 12.27 0.70 -11.06
N PHE A 3 11.30 1.38 -10.45
CA PHE A 3 10.28 0.78 -9.59
C PHE A 3 8.99 0.53 -10.36
N ASP A 4 8.41 -0.65 -10.20
CA ASP A 4 7.02 -0.91 -10.58
C ASP A 4 6.13 -0.48 -9.42
N VAL A 5 5.50 0.69 -9.52
CA VAL A 5 4.75 1.31 -8.42
C VAL A 5 3.26 1.08 -8.60
N THR A 6 2.57 0.87 -7.49
CA THR A 6 1.12 0.79 -7.42
C THR A 6 0.57 1.74 -6.37
N PHE A 7 -0.56 2.39 -6.68
CA PHE A 7 -1.29 3.29 -5.80
C PHE A 7 -2.55 2.61 -5.31
N HIS A 8 -2.66 2.44 -4.00
CA HIS A 8 -3.74 1.73 -3.33
C HIS A 8 -4.59 2.69 -2.50
N SER A 9 -5.77 2.21 -2.12
CA SER A 9 -6.70 2.94 -1.26
C SER A 9 -7.24 2.02 -0.17
N ILE A 10 -7.54 2.58 1.00
CA ILE A 10 -8.17 1.86 2.12
C ILE A 10 -8.82 2.87 3.07
N SER A 11 -10.00 2.59 3.63
CA SER A 11 -10.56 3.43 4.70
C SER A 11 -9.95 3.11 6.07
N GLU A 12 -10.05 4.04 7.03
CA GLU A 12 -9.68 3.75 8.42
C GLU A 12 -10.49 2.59 9.01
N ALA A 13 -11.79 2.50 8.67
CA ALA A 13 -12.66 1.43 9.14
C ALA A 13 -12.27 0.06 8.57
N GLU A 14 -11.83 0.00 7.32
CA GLU A 14 -11.32 -1.23 6.70
C GLU A 14 -9.96 -1.62 7.24
N LEU A 15 -9.07 -0.65 7.47
CA LEU A 15 -7.80 -0.90 8.12
C LEU A 15 -8.01 -1.47 9.53
N GLU A 16 -8.92 -0.90 10.31
CA GLU A 16 -9.30 -1.44 11.62
C GLU A 16 -9.87 -2.87 11.49
N LYS A 17 -10.91 -3.06 10.66
CA LYS A 17 -11.66 -4.31 10.54
C LYS A 17 -10.85 -5.47 9.95
N TYR A 18 -10.08 -5.20 8.90
CA TYR A 18 -9.44 -6.23 8.09
C TYR A 18 -7.95 -6.40 8.40
N ILE A 19 -7.29 -5.42 9.03
CA ILE A 19 -5.90 -5.57 9.47
C ILE A 19 -5.81 -5.60 10.98
N PHE A 20 -6.22 -4.54 11.68
CA PHE A 20 -5.94 -4.40 13.11
C PHE A 20 -6.67 -5.42 13.96
N ASP A 21 -7.96 -5.66 13.70
CA ASP A 21 -8.75 -6.69 14.36
C ASP A 21 -8.14 -8.08 14.16
N VAL A 22 -7.65 -8.38 12.94
CA VAL A 22 -7.02 -9.68 12.64
C VAL A 22 -5.70 -9.85 13.39
N LEU A 23 -4.89 -8.80 13.49
CA LEU A 23 -3.65 -8.82 14.26
C LEU A 23 -3.93 -8.98 15.78
N ASN A 24 -4.99 -8.36 16.29
CA ASN A 24 -5.39 -8.48 17.69
C ASN A 24 -6.05 -9.83 18.03
N ASP A 25 -6.90 -10.34 17.13
CA ASP A 25 -7.57 -11.62 17.24
C ASP A 25 -7.42 -12.42 15.93
N PRO A 26 -6.36 -13.24 15.82
CA PRO A 26 -6.08 -14.05 14.65
C PRO A 26 -7.21 -15.04 14.28
N SER A 27 -8.11 -15.36 15.21
CA SER A 27 -9.26 -16.24 14.93
C SER A 27 -10.26 -15.63 13.93
N CYS A 28 -10.23 -14.30 13.76
CA CYS A 28 -11.07 -13.60 12.79
C CYS A 28 -10.55 -13.72 11.34
N ALA A 29 -9.29 -14.12 11.11
CA ALA A 29 -8.64 -14.08 9.80
C ALA A 29 -9.43 -14.83 8.71
N GLU A 30 -9.86 -16.06 9.01
CA GLU A 30 -10.61 -16.88 8.05
C GLU A 30 -11.96 -16.24 7.68
N HIS A 31 -12.66 -15.67 8.67
CA HIS A 31 -13.93 -14.99 8.44
C HIS A 31 -13.73 -13.72 7.59
N ARG A 32 -12.70 -12.91 7.90
CA ARG A 32 -12.37 -11.71 7.12
C ARG A 32 -11.99 -12.05 5.69
N ALA A 33 -11.18 -13.09 5.48
CA ALA A 33 -10.82 -13.55 4.14
C ALA A 33 -12.05 -13.97 3.32
N LYS A 34 -13.05 -14.64 3.93
CA LYS A 34 -14.32 -14.99 3.27
C LYS A 34 -15.18 -13.77 2.93
N GLU A 35 -15.21 -12.75 3.80
CA GLU A 35 -15.91 -11.49 3.53
C GLU A 35 -15.33 -10.79 2.30
N ILE A 36 -13.99 -10.67 2.24
CA ILE A 36 -13.28 -9.99 1.15
C ILE A 36 -13.36 -10.79 -0.15
N SER A 37 -13.22 -12.12 -0.09
CA SER A 37 -13.20 -12.95 -1.30
C SER A 37 -14.55 -13.10 -2.00
N GLN A 38 -15.65 -12.75 -1.33
CA GLN A 38 -17.02 -12.82 -1.86
C GLN A 38 -17.38 -14.19 -2.48
N GLY A 39 -16.82 -15.28 -1.93
CA GLY A 39 -17.06 -16.64 -2.38
C GLY A 39 -16.16 -17.13 -3.52
N ASN A 40 -15.19 -16.33 -3.96
CA ASN A 40 -14.12 -16.78 -4.85
C ASN A 40 -13.03 -17.52 -4.04
N ASN A 41 -12.83 -18.81 -4.32
CA ASN A 41 -11.87 -19.64 -3.59
C ASN A 41 -10.42 -19.23 -3.82
N ASP A 42 -10.05 -18.86 -5.06
CA ASP A 42 -8.67 -18.47 -5.38
C ASP A 42 -8.30 -17.19 -4.63
N LYS A 43 -9.20 -16.18 -4.64
CA LYS A 43 -9.04 -14.95 -3.85
C LYS A 43 -8.98 -15.25 -2.36
N PHE A 44 -9.82 -16.16 -1.86
CA PHE A 44 -9.79 -16.56 -0.46
C PHE A 44 -8.42 -17.12 -0.07
N GLU A 45 -7.86 -18.04 -0.86
CA GLU A 45 -6.54 -18.63 -0.59
C GLU A 45 -5.43 -17.58 -0.60
N ASP A 46 -5.45 -16.65 -1.58
CA ASP A 46 -4.46 -15.59 -1.66
C ASP A 46 -4.56 -14.57 -0.50
N ILE A 47 -5.77 -14.15 -0.13
CA ILE A 47 -5.99 -13.26 1.02
C ILE A 47 -5.57 -13.95 2.32
N PHE A 48 -5.95 -15.22 2.50
CA PHE A 48 -5.57 -15.97 3.68
C PHE A 48 -4.05 -16.14 3.77
N ARG A 49 -3.35 -16.29 2.63
CA ARG A 49 -1.88 -16.30 2.56
C ARG A 49 -1.28 -14.96 3.01
N ILE A 50 -1.88 -13.81 2.64
CA ILE A 50 -1.44 -12.49 3.12
C ILE A 50 -1.59 -12.39 4.65
N TYR A 51 -2.68 -12.92 5.20
CA TYR A 51 -2.83 -12.97 6.66
C TYR A 51 -1.81 -13.89 7.32
N ASP A 52 -1.74 -15.16 6.94
CA ASP A 52 -0.98 -16.17 7.67
C ASP A 52 0.53 -16.00 7.47
N ASN A 53 0.98 -15.85 6.21
CA ASN A 53 2.41 -15.87 5.87
C ASN A 53 3.07 -14.49 5.91
N ALA A 54 2.30 -13.42 6.03
CA ALA A 54 2.81 -12.05 6.12
C ALA A 54 2.37 -11.43 7.44
N LEU A 55 1.15 -10.92 7.53
CA LEU A 55 0.72 -10.05 8.63
C LEU A 55 0.81 -10.73 10.00
N LEU A 56 0.20 -11.91 10.16
CA LEU A 56 0.18 -12.64 11.43
C LEU A 56 1.54 -13.24 11.78
N TYR A 57 2.27 -13.77 10.79
CA TYR A 57 3.62 -14.28 10.98
C TYR A 57 4.54 -13.19 11.56
N TRP A 58 4.63 -12.05 10.88
CA TRP A 58 5.45 -10.92 11.32
C TRP A 58 5.02 -10.37 12.68
N TYR A 59 3.71 -10.31 12.93
CA TYR A 59 3.19 -9.81 14.20
C TYR A 59 3.56 -10.70 15.39
N ARG A 60 3.48 -12.02 15.20
CA ARG A 60 3.80 -13.02 16.24
C ARG A 60 5.29 -13.19 16.45
N GLU A 61 6.04 -13.39 15.36
CA GLU A 61 7.46 -13.72 15.43
C GLU A 61 8.33 -12.48 15.66
N ARG A 62 7.78 -11.28 15.41
CA ARG A 62 8.48 -9.98 15.52
C ARG A 62 9.73 -9.90 14.65
N LYS A 63 9.85 -10.78 13.65
CA LYS A 63 11.02 -10.95 12.79
C LYS A 63 10.63 -11.11 11.33
N ASP A 64 11.49 -10.64 10.45
CA ASP A 64 11.37 -10.82 9.00
C ASP A 64 11.84 -12.23 8.55
N SER A 65 11.88 -12.45 7.24
CA SER A 65 12.33 -13.71 6.63
C SER A 65 13.82 -14.03 6.87
N GLU A 66 14.63 -13.03 7.21
CA GLU A 66 16.05 -13.17 7.54
C GLU A 66 16.30 -13.28 9.05
N SER A 67 15.24 -13.42 9.84
CA SER A 67 15.29 -13.46 11.32
C SER A 67 15.78 -12.17 11.97
N GLN A 68 15.72 -11.04 11.27
CA GLN A 68 16.00 -9.71 11.84
C GLN A 68 14.75 -9.18 12.52
N GLU A 69 14.91 -8.45 13.64
CA GLU A 69 13.77 -7.80 14.30
C GLU A 69 13.08 -6.82 13.35
N ILE A 70 11.75 -6.79 13.38
CA ILE A 70 10.98 -5.86 12.55
C ILE A 70 11.10 -4.46 13.14
N GLY A 71 11.65 -3.55 12.35
CA GLY A 71 11.88 -2.16 12.69
C GLY A 71 12.03 -1.28 11.45
N VAL A 72 12.69 -0.13 11.61
CA VAL A 72 12.77 0.94 10.59
C VAL A 72 13.24 0.42 9.22
N GLU A 73 14.17 -0.53 9.20
CA GLU A 73 14.80 -1.02 7.97
C GLU A 73 13.89 -1.95 7.14
N ASN A 74 12.93 -2.64 7.76
CA ASN A 74 12.14 -3.70 7.12
C ASN A 74 10.63 -3.60 7.39
N PHE A 75 10.15 -2.59 8.11
CA PHE A 75 8.71 -2.40 8.34
C PHE A 75 7.96 -2.21 7.01
N SER A 76 8.54 -1.44 6.09
CA SER A 76 7.96 -1.14 4.77
C SER A 76 7.83 -2.37 3.88
N SER A 77 8.79 -3.31 3.94
CA SER A 77 8.77 -4.58 3.19
C SER A 77 8.01 -5.70 3.90
N THR A 78 7.57 -5.46 5.14
CA THR A 78 6.73 -6.36 5.92
C THR A 78 5.31 -5.80 5.98
N PHE A 79 4.89 -5.23 7.11
CA PHE A 79 3.51 -4.83 7.35
C PHE A 79 2.95 -3.91 6.28
N SER A 80 3.69 -2.87 5.89
CA SER A 80 3.18 -1.91 4.89
C SER A 80 2.88 -2.60 3.56
N LEU A 81 3.76 -3.49 3.10
CA LEU A 81 3.54 -4.24 1.86
C LEU A 81 2.34 -5.18 1.97
N GLY A 82 2.20 -5.89 3.10
CA GLY A 82 1.04 -6.75 3.36
C GLY A 82 -0.28 -5.97 3.38
N ILE A 83 -0.27 -4.76 3.95
CA ILE A 83 -1.43 -3.86 3.94
C ILE A 83 -1.75 -3.42 2.51
N ALA A 84 -0.77 -2.95 1.74
CA ALA A 84 -0.99 -2.57 0.34
C ALA A 84 -1.52 -3.73 -0.52
N ALA A 85 -0.97 -4.93 -0.34
CA ALA A 85 -1.45 -6.13 -1.02
C ALA A 85 -2.92 -6.43 -0.70
N LEU A 86 -3.32 -6.34 0.58
CA LEU A 86 -4.72 -6.56 0.99
C LEU A 86 -5.64 -5.44 0.48
N SER A 87 -5.20 -4.19 0.51
CA SER A 87 -5.97 -3.03 0.03
C SER A 87 -6.43 -3.21 -1.41
N GLY A 88 -5.60 -3.78 -2.28
CA GLY A 88 -6.00 -4.05 -3.67
C GLY A 88 -7.09 -5.13 -3.83
N TYR A 89 -7.39 -5.95 -2.82
CA TYR A 89 -8.59 -6.80 -2.82
C TYR A 89 -9.87 -6.05 -2.44
N LEU A 90 -9.75 -4.94 -1.72
CA LEU A 90 -10.88 -4.13 -1.25
C LEU A 90 -11.28 -3.08 -2.27
N HIS A 91 -10.31 -2.50 -2.98
CA HIS A 91 -10.51 -1.39 -3.89
C HIS A 91 -9.68 -1.51 -5.17
N PRO A 92 -10.08 -0.80 -6.24
CA PRO A 92 -9.22 -0.55 -7.38
C PRO A 92 -7.88 0.05 -6.97
N PHE A 93 -6.83 -0.33 -7.69
CA PHE A 93 -5.48 0.23 -7.51
C PHE A 93 -4.82 0.46 -8.86
N TRP A 94 -3.95 1.47 -8.94
CA TRP A 94 -3.42 1.98 -10.20
C TRP A 94 -1.93 1.75 -10.33
N TYR A 95 -1.44 1.56 -11.55
CA TYR A 95 -0.04 1.30 -11.82
C TYR A 95 0.70 2.51 -12.37
N SER A 96 1.93 2.69 -11.93
CA SER A 96 2.87 3.68 -12.44
C SER A 96 4.25 3.04 -12.53
N ARG A 97 4.92 3.22 -13.66
CA ARG A 97 6.32 2.85 -13.79
C ARG A 97 7.18 4.06 -13.43
N ASP A 98 8.12 3.87 -12.51
CA ASP A 98 9.12 4.89 -12.11
C ASP A 98 8.55 6.20 -11.53
N GLY A 99 7.24 6.27 -11.27
CA GLY A 99 6.59 7.40 -10.65
C GLY A 99 5.99 7.04 -9.30
N ALA A 100 6.52 7.62 -8.23
CA ALA A 100 6.02 7.51 -6.86
C ALA A 100 6.17 8.84 -6.11
N LEU A 101 5.29 9.11 -5.15
CA LEU A 101 5.39 10.28 -4.26
C LEU A 101 6.62 10.17 -3.35
N SER A 102 6.95 8.97 -2.88
CA SER A 102 8.16 8.66 -2.10
C SER A 102 9.43 9.03 -2.85
N LEU A 103 9.45 8.84 -4.18
CA LEU A 103 10.58 9.23 -5.02
C LEU A 103 10.68 10.76 -5.13
N LEU A 104 9.54 11.45 -5.30
CA LEU A 104 9.50 12.91 -5.29
C LEU A 104 9.93 13.49 -3.94
N ALA A 105 9.65 12.79 -2.83
CA ALA A 105 10.00 13.24 -1.49
C ALA A 105 11.52 13.37 -1.25
N ASN A 106 12.35 12.76 -2.11
CA ASN A 106 13.79 12.99 -2.11
C ASN A 106 14.19 14.37 -2.64
N GLU A 107 13.43 14.93 -3.58
CA GLU A 107 13.62 16.28 -4.14
C GLU A 107 12.76 17.33 -3.42
N ARG A 108 11.61 16.92 -2.87
CA ARG A 108 10.61 17.74 -2.17
C ARG A 108 10.32 17.16 -0.78
N PRO A 109 11.20 17.36 0.21
CA PRO A 109 11.06 16.75 1.54
C PRO A 109 9.75 17.07 2.26
N GLU A 110 9.06 18.16 1.90
CA GLU A 110 7.73 18.48 2.40
C GLU A 110 6.71 17.35 2.14
N LEU A 111 6.89 16.56 1.08
CA LEU A 111 6.01 15.43 0.77
C LEU A 111 6.02 14.35 1.85
N LYS A 112 7.14 14.20 2.58
CA LYS A 112 7.24 13.21 3.67
C LYS A 112 6.21 13.45 4.76
N SER A 113 5.79 14.71 4.95
CA SER A 113 4.81 15.09 5.98
C SER A 113 3.38 14.64 5.68
N PHE A 114 3.08 14.25 4.44
CA PHE A 114 1.77 13.68 4.10
C PHE A 114 1.62 12.24 4.56
N PHE A 115 2.72 11.50 4.64
CA PHE A 115 2.68 10.10 5.03
C PHE A 115 2.61 9.97 6.56
N ASN A 116 1.77 9.04 7.00
CA ASN A 116 1.54 8.70 8.40
C ASN A 116 1.87 7.22 8.60
N GLY A 117 2.64 6.93 9.64
CA GLY A 117 3.00 5.57 9.99
C GLY A 117 1.84 4.81 10.61
N TYR A 118 1.71 3.53 10.26
CA TYR A 118 0.70 2.63 10.83
C TYR A 118 0.85 2.47 12.34
N THR A 119 2.07 2.57 12.86
CA THR A 119 2.36 2.48 14.30
C THR A 119 1.79 3.66 15.11
N LYS A 120 1.51 4.78 14.45
CA LYS A 120 1.02 6.03 15.05
C LYS A 120 -0.49 6.22 14.92
N MET A 121 -1.17 5.35 14.17
CA MET A 121 -2.61 5.41 13.97
C MET A 121 -3.39 5.01 15.23
N GLU A 122 -4.59 5.57 15.39
CA GLU A 122 -5.47 5.21 16.49
C GLU A 122 -5.79 3.70 16.45
N LYS A 123 -5.83 3.06 17.62
CA LYS A 123 -6.11 1.62 17.81
C LYS A 123 -5.15 0.66 17.10
N SER A 124 -4.04 1.15 16.54
CA SER A 124 -3.08 0.31 15.86
C SER A 124 -2.42 -0.70 16.82
N PRO A 125 -2.53 -2.02 16.55
CA PRO A 125 -1.79 -3.04 17.30
C PRO A 125 -0.29 -2.98 17.00
N LEU A 126 0.10 -2.23 15.96
CA LEU A 126 1.48 -2.08 15.53
C LEU A 126 2.25 -1.06 16.38
N SER A 127 1.61 -0.35 17.31
CA SER A 127 2.24 0.66 18.18
C SER A 127 3.46 0.18 19.00
N SER A 128 3.65 -1.13 19.11
CA SER A 128 4.81 -1.76 19.76
C SER A 128 6.01 -1.99 18.84
N PHE A 129 5.88 -1.74 17.54
CA PHE A 129 6.97 -1.80 16.56
C PHE A 129 7.58 -0.43 16.34
N ASN A 130 8.81 -0.39 15.84
CA ASN A 130 9.48 0.85 15.45
C ASN A 130 9.48 0.99 13.93
N GLU A 131 8.50 1.70 13.37
CA GLU A 131 8.43 2.01 11.93
C GLU A 131 9.33 3.19 11.53
N GLY A 132 9.85 3.94 12.52
CA GLY A 132 10.66 5.13 12.29
C GLY A 132 9.81 6.39 12.08
N GLU A 133 10.39 7.36 11.37
CA GLU A 133 9.80 8.69 11.12
C GLU A 133 9.67 9.00 9.63
N ASP A 134 10.31 8.20 8.77
CA ASP A 134 10.18 8.30 7.31
C ASP A 134 9.27 7.16 6.85
N PHE A 135 8.03 7.49 6.54
CA PHE A 135 7.00 6.53 6.13
C PHE A 135 6.93 6.37 4.61
N THR A 136 7.94 6.83 3.89
CA THR A 136 8.10 6.57 2.46
C THR A 136 8.65 5.16 2.21
N PHE A 137 8.48 4.65 1.00
CA PHE A 137 9.21 3.45 0.57
C PHE A 137 10.47 3.84 -0.20
N ASN A 138 11.53 3.03 -0.12
CA ASN A 138 12.82 3.32 -0.76
C ASN A 138 13.46 2.11 -1.46
N SER A 139 12.76 0.97 -1.49
CA SER A 139 13.27 -0.28 -2.02
C SER A 139 12.18 -1.06 -2.76
N ASN A 140 12.57 -2.08 -3.51
CA ASN A 140 11.66 -3.01 -4.16
C ASN A 140 10.93 -3.85 -3.12
N TYR A 141 9.71 -4.30 -3.43
CA TYR A 141 8.87 -5.08 -2.51
C TYR A 141 8.70 -4.37 -1.17
N SER A 142 8.35 -3.09 -1.20
CA SER A 142 8.07 -2.30 0.00
C SER A 142 6.96 -1.28 -0.25
N ALA A 143 6.29 -0.84 0.81
CA ALA A 143 5.21 0.13 0.72
C ALA A 143 5.35 1.23 1.75
N SER A 144 4.72 2.36 1.45
CA SER A 144 4.65 3.52 2.33
C SER A 144 3.66 3.31 3.48
N GLY A 145 3.69 4.25 4.43
CA GLY A 145 2.54 4.56 5.28
C GLY A 145 1.36 5.10 4.47
N VAL A 146 0.36 5.61 5.19
CA VAL A 146 -0.87 6.15 4.58
C VAL A 146 -0.87 7.68 4.54
N ILE A 147 -1.51 8.25 3.53
CA ILE A 147 -1.86 9.66 3.45
C ILE A 147 -3.35 9.77 3.76
N ASN A 148 -3.68 10.43 4.88
CA ASN A 148 -5.06 10.66 5.31
C ASN A 148 -5.64 11.97 4.78
N ASP A 149 -4.83 13.02 4.68
CA ASP A 149 -5.23 14.29 4.05
C ASP A 149 -4.98 14.27 2.53
N VAL A 150 -5.72 13.39 1.86
CA VAL A 150 -5.68 13.26 0.40
C VAL A 150 -6.12 14.53 -0.34
N PRO A 151 -7.11 15.33 0.15
CA PRO A 151 -7.43 16.62 -0.45
C PRO A 151 -6.24 17.59 -0.48
N SER A 152 -5.48 17.72 0.62
CA SER A 152 -4.28 18.56 0.62
C SER A 152 -3.18 18.01 -0.29
N LEU A 153 -3.05 16.68 -0.41
CA LEU A 153 -2.14 16.09 -1.40
C LEU A 153 -2.55 16.49 -2.82
N LYS A 154 -3.83 16.43 -3.15
CA LYS A 154 -4.34 16.84 -4.47
C LYS A 154 -4.03 18.30 -4.76
N GLU A 155 -4.29 19.19 -3.80
CA GLU A 155 -3.95 20.61 -3.94
C GLU A 155 -2.44 20.81 -4.18
N TRP A 156 -1.60 20.06 -3.45
CA TRP A 156 -0.15 20.10 -3.66
C TRP A 156 0.23 19.65 -5.08
N LEU A 157 -0.35 18.56 -5.58
CA LEU A 157 -0.11 18.05 -6.94
C LEU A 157 -0.51 19.07 -8.00
N GLU A 158 -1.66 19.72 -7.85
CA GLU A 158 -2.15 20.76 -8.76
C GLU A 158 -1.24 22.00 -8.77
N ASN A 159 -0.83 22.46 -7.58
CA ASN A 159 0.08 23.60 -7.42
C ASN A 159 1.50 23.32 -7.93
N ASN A 160 1.91 22.05 -7.98
CA ASN A 160 3.23 21.62 -8.42
C ASN A 160 3.21 20.84 -9.74
N LYS A 161 2.15 20.98 -10.55
CA LYS A 161 1.91 20.16 -11.75
C LYS A 161 3.12 20.07 -12.70
N ASP A 162 3.80 21.19 -12.96
CA ASP A 162 4.93 21.24 -13.90
C ASP A 162 6.14 20.48 -13.34
N PHE A 163 6.32 20.49 -12.02
CA PHE A 163 7.36 19.70 -11.37
C PHE A 163 7.03 18.20 -11.48
N VAL A 164 5.81 17.81 -11.10
CA VAL A 164 5.35 16.42 -11.09
C VAL A 164 5.36 15.82 -12.50
N SER A 165 4.85 16.53 -13.51
CA SER A 165 4.78 16.07 -14.89
C SER A 165 6.14 15.84 -15.54
N ASN A 166 7.21 16.43 -14.99
CA ASN A 166 8.58 16.20 -15.45
C ASN A 166 9.25 14.98 -14.80
N ARG A 167 8.64 14.38 -13.75
CA ARG A 167 9.16 13.20 -13.04
C ARG A 167 8.31 11.95 -13.25
N PHE A 168 7.09 12.12 -13.72
CA PHE A 168 6.20 11.02 -14.07
C PHE A 168 6.11 10.88 -15.59
N GLU A 169 6.05 9.63 -16.06
CA GLU A 169 5.50 9.36 -17.38
C GLU A 169 4.02 9.75 -17.41
N ALA A 170 3.50 10.14 -18.58
CA ALA A 170 2.13 10.64 -18.71
C ALA A 170 1.09 9.66 -18.14
N ASP A 171 1.27 8.36 -18.40
CA ASP A 171 0.35 7.33 -17.94
C ASP A 171 0.47 7.07 -16.42
N GLY A 172 1.68 7.19 -15.87
CA GLY A 172 1.90 7.10 -14.42
C GLY A 172 1.29 8.30 -13.67
N LEU A 173 1.37 9.50 -14.26
CA LEU A 173 0.74 10.69 -13.71
C LEU A 173 -0.79 10.58 -13.73
N ASP A 174 -1.37 10.12 -14.85
CA ASP A 174 -2.82 9.86 -14.93
C ASP A 174 -3.26 8.85 -13.86
N SER A 175 -2.47 7.80 -13.66
CA SER A 175 -2.70 6.79 -12.62
C SER A 175 -2.64 7.36 -11.19
N LEU A 176 -1.68 8.24 -10.91
CA LEU A 176 -1.61 8.96 -9.64
C LEU A 176 -2.83 9.86 -9.44
N CYS A 177 -3.21 10.65 -10.45
CA CYS A 177 -4.36 11.55 -10.35
C CYS A 177 -5.67 10.77 -10.13
N ARG A 178 -5.88 9.67 -10.87
CA ARG A 178 -7.08 8.82 -10.71
C ARG A 178 -7.17 8.16 -9.35
N SER A 179 -6.06 7.68 -8.83
CA SER A 179 -6.03 7.06 -7.49
C SER A 179 -6.32 8.08 -6.39
N VAL A 180 -5.75 9.28 -6.48
CA VAL A 180 -6.05 10.40 -5.57
C VAL A 180 -7.51 10.82 -5.66
N ASP A 181 -8.05 10.99 -6.87
CA ASP A 181 -9.46 11.32 -7.07
C ASP A 181 -10.39 10.25 -6.49
N TYR A 182 -10.10 8.98 -6.74
CA TYR A 182 -10.86 7.86 -6.19
C TYR A 182 -10.85 7.86 -4.65
N CYS A 183 -9.70 8.13 -4.03
CA CYS A 183 -9.61 8.23 -2.57
C CYS A 183 -10.49 9.36 -2.02
N ILE A 184 -10.47 10.53 -2.67
CA ILE A 184 -11.31 11.68 -2.24
C ILE A 184 -12.80 11.38 -2.42
N GLU A 185 -13.19 10.79 -3.56
CA GLU A 185 -14.59 10.48 -3.87
C GLU A 185 -15.21 9.44 -2.92
N ASN A 186 -14.38 8.57 -2.36
CA ASN A 186 -14.81 7.45 -1.52
C ASN A 186 -14.40 7.59 -0.03
N ASP A 187 -13.82 8.73 0.36
CA ASP A 187 -13.33 8.99 1.72
C ASP A 187 -12.32 7.92 2.20
N LEU A 188 -11.33 7.65 1.36
CA LEU A 188 -10.28 6.64 1.60
C LEU A 188 -8.92 7.29 1.81
N LEU A 189 -8.07 6.58 2.53
CA LEU A 189 -6.64 6.86 2.67
C LEU A 189 -5.91 6.41 1.40
N PHE A 190 -4.82 7.10 1.08
CA PHE A 190 -3.94 6.76 -0.04
C PHE A 190 -2.65 6.10 0.47
N LEU A 191 -2.13 5.10 -0.24
CA LEU A 191 -0.79 4.56 0.00
C LEU A 191 -0.17 4.07 -1.31
N GLU A 192 1.15 3.93 -1.33
CA GLU A 192 1.88 3.45 -2.49
C GLU A 192 2.80 2.29 -2.14
N ALA A 193 3.00 1.40 -3.10
CA ALA A 193 3.81 0.21 -2.93
C ALA A 193 4.58 -0.13 -4.20
N SER A 194 5.84 -0.54 -4.03
CA SER A 194 6.66 -1.09 -5.10
C SER A 194 6.46 -2.60 -5.21
N ASP A 195 6.48 -3.08 -6.45
CA ASP A 195 6.51 -4.48 -6.83
C ASP A 195 5.36 -5.34 -6.26
N VAL A 196 4.20 -4.74 -5.93
CA VAL A 196 2.94 -5.49 -5.68
C VAL A 196 2.47 -6.16 -6.96
N VAL A 197 2.67 -5.49 -8.10
CA VAL A 197 2.51 -6.06 -9.45
C VAL A 197 3.82 -5.88 -10.19
N VAL A 198 4.35 -6.97 -10.74
CA VAL A 198 5.62 -6.99 -11.48
C VAL A 198 5.35 -7.52 -12.90
N PRO A 199 4.96 -6.65 -13.84
CA PRO A 199 4.51 -7.04 -15.19
C PRO A 199 5.47 -7.98 -15.93
N PHE A 200 6.77 -7.70 -15.88
CA PHE A 200 7.76 -8.46 -16.65
C PHE A 200 8.01 -9.87 -16.10
N LYS A 201 7.58 -10.16 -14.87
CA LYS A 201 7.66 -11.49 -14.24
C LYS A 201 6.33 -12.23 -14.23
N ASP A 202 5.24 -11.61 -14.71
CA ASP A 202 3.88 -12.14 -14.58
C ASP A 202 3.54 -12.49 -13.11
N GLN A 203 3.87 -11.56 -12.20
CA GLN A 203 3.67 -11.72 -10.75
C GLN A 203 2.77 -10.62 -10.20
N SER A 204 1.81 -11.01 -9.35
CA SER A 204 0.97 -10.11 -8.56
C SER A 204 0.81 -10.67 -7.15
N PHE A 205 0.83 -9.77 -6.16
CA PHE A 205 0.52 -10.08 -4.76
C PHE A 205 -0.86 -9.53 -4.36
N SER A 206 -1.62 -8.98 -5.30
CA SER A 206 -2.96 -8.42 -5.08
C SER A 206 -3.94 -8.80 -6.20
N ASP A 207 -5.20 -8.36 -6.08
CA ASP A 207 -6.30 -8.73 -6.96
C ASP A 207 -6.22 -8.06 -8.33
N LEU A 208 -5.83 -8.82 -9.36
CA LEU A 208 -5.74 -8.28 -10.72
C LEU A 208 -7.09 -7.84 -11.29
N ASP A 209 -8.23 -8.29 -10.76
CA ASP A 209 -9.55 -7.79 -11.19
C ASP A 209 -9.73 -6.29 -10.82
N ASN A 210 -9.11 -5.86 -9.72
CA ASN A 210 -9.12 -4.48 -9.24
C ASN A 210 -7.99 -3.64 -9.84
N PHE A 211 -7.02 -4.26 -10.50
CA PHE A 211 -5.89 -3.57 -11.10
C PHE A 211 -6.33 -2.65 -12.25
N LYS A 212 -5.80 -1.41 -12.25
CA LYS A 212 -6.06 -0.38 -13.26
C LYS A 212 -4.74 0.10 -13.85
N ALA A 213 -4.39 -0.48 -14.99
CA ALA A 213 -3.24 -0.08 -15.78
C ALA A 213 -3.65 0.13 -17.23
N HIS A 214 -4.26 1.29 -17.52
CA HIS A 214 -4.88 1.59 -18.83
C HIS A 214 -3.93 1.50 -20.03
N PHE A 215 -2.61 1.50 -19.77
CA PHE A 215 -1.55 1.46 -20.77
C PHE A 215 -0.85 0.09 -20.88
N LEU A 216 -1.03 -0.81 -19.89
CA LEU A 216 -0.53 -2.17 -19.96
C LEU A 216 -1.52 -3.03 -20.75
N LYS A 217 -1.16 -3.39 -21.98
CA LYS A 217 -2.07 -4.11 -22.89
C LYS A 217 -2.22 -5.61 -22.59
N ASN A 218 -1.44 -6.16 -21.67
CA ASN A 218 -1.28 -7.62 -21.49
C ASN A 218 -1.24 -8.05 -20.00
N ILE A 219 -2.06 -7.47 -19.13
CA ILE A 219 -2.25 -7.97 -17.75
C ILE A 219 -3.74 -8.22 -17.55
#